data_AF-A0A6J7PQ52-F1
#
_entry.id   AF-A0A6J7PQ52-F1
#
_cell.length_a   1.000
_cell.length_b   1.000
_cell.length_c   1.000
_cell.angle_alpha   90.00
_cell.angle_beta   90.00
_cell.angle_gamma   90.00
#
_symmetry.space_group_name_H-M   'P 1'
#
loop_
_entity.id
_entity.type
_entity.pdbx_description
1 polymer ?
#
loop_
_entity_poly.entity_id
_entity_poly.type
_entity_poly.pdbx_seq_one_letter_code
_entity_poly.pdbx_strand_id
1 'polypeptide(L)'
;MLLGLASMSVSALVTGGIGPWLPFQMLALGWMGAGAGFLGIITQRMDKRVEVIILAGYGWIWGFLYGAILNLWFWPFARDGGALSWEPGLSFVETLHRYWAFYVGTSLAWDAAGALANALIILVIGVAVMQTLRRFAHRLEPVVVLQ
;
A
#
# COMPACT_ATOMS: atom_id res chain seq x y z
N MET A 1 -5.67 -9.30 1.20
CA MET A 1 -6.62 -8.89 0.14
C MET A 1 -8.01 -8.58 0.69
N LEU A 2 -8.77 -9.56 1.21
CA LEU A 2 -10.16 -9.33 1.68
C LEU A 2 -10.29 -8.28 2.79
N LEU A 3 -9.37 -8.25 3.76
CA LEU A 3 -9.40 -7.27 4.85
C LEU A 3 -9.21 -5.83 4.34
N GLY A 4 -8.27 -5.62 3.40
CA GLY A 4 -8.02 -4.31 2.80
C GLY A 4 -9.18 -3.83 1.93
N LEU A 5 -9.77 -4.74 1.13
CA LEU A 5 -10.97 -4.46 0.35
C LEU A 5 -12.16 -4.12 1.26
N ALA A 6 -12.41 -4.91 2.31
CA ALA A 6 -13.52 -4.70 3.23
C ALA A 6 -13.36 -3.43 4.07
N SER A 7 -12.19 -3.20 4.67
CA SER A 7 -11.93 -2.00 5.48
C SER A 7 -12.08 -0.71 4.66
N MET A 8 -11.63 -0.69 3.40
CA MET A 8 -11.77 0.48 2.54
C MET A 8 -13.20 0.68 2.05
N SER A 9 -13.90 -0.38 1.64
CA SER A 9 -15.32 -0.29 1.29
C SER A 9 -16.16 0.25 2.44
N VAL A 10 -15.94 -0.27 3.65
CA VAL A 10 -16.66 0.18 4.86
C VAL A 10 -16.29 1.62 5.18
N SER A 11 -15.00 1.97 5.17
CA SER A 11 -14.56 3.34 5.42
C SER A 11 -15.21 4.33 4.45
N ALA A 12 -15.27 4.00 3.15
CA ALA A 12 -15.83 4.87 2.12
C ALA A 12 -17.35 5.00 2.17
N LEU A 13 -18.06 3.94 2.55
CA LEU A 13 -19.49 3.99 2.81
C LEU A 13 -19.80 4.88 4.01
N VAL A 14 -18.98 4.81 5.07
CA VAL A 14 -19.17 5.61 6.29
C VAL A 14 -18.84 7.09 6.08
N THR A 15 -17.76 7.42 5.34
CA THR A 15 -17.39 8.83 5.09
C THR A 15 -18.07 9.45 3.88
N GLY A 16 -18.88 8.69 3.12
CA GLY A 16 -19.48 9.16 1.87
C GLY A 16 -18.46 9.44 0.75
N GLY A 17 -17.20 9.05 0.95
CA GLY A 17 -16.06 9.31 0.06
C GLY A 17 -15.97 8.33 -1.10
N ILE A 18 -17.11 7.98 -1.72
CA ILE A 18 -17.16 7.13 -2.92
C ILE A 18 -16.71 7.97 -4.12
N GLY A 19 -15.39 8.11 -4.26
CA GLY A 19 -14.77 8.76 -5.41
C GLY A 19 -14.31 7.76 -6.48
N PRO A 20 -14.05 8.22 -7.71
CA PRO A 20 -13.50 7.37 -8.77
C PRO A 20 -12.13 6.76 -8.42
N TRP A 21 -11.43 7.31 -7.43
CA TRP A 21 -10.16 6.78 -6.91
C TRP A 21 -10.34 5.57 -5.99
N LEU A 22 -11.53 5.32 -5.46
CA LEU A 22 -11.78 4.29 -4.44
C LEU A 22 -11.42 2.87 -4.90
N PRO A 23 -11.78 2.41 -6.12
CA PRO A 23 -11.41 1.07 -6.58
C PRO A 23 -9.88 0.87 -6.66
N PHE A 24 -9.15 1.93 -7.01
CA PHE A 24 -7.68 1.90 -7.06
C PHE A 24 -7.07 1.78 -5.67
N GLN A 25 -7.61 2.52 -4.68
CA GLN A 25 -7.19 2.41 -3.28
C GLN A 25 -7.45 1.00 -2.73
N MET A 26 -8.64 0.47 -2.99
CA MET A 26 -9.04 -0.88 -2.61
C MET A 26 -8.12 -1.94 -3.21
N LEU A 27 -7.82 -1.86 -4.51
CA LEU A 27 -6.92 -2.80 -5.18
C LEU A 27 -5.49 -2.68 -4.64
N ALA A 28 -4.96 -1.47 -4.50
CA ALA A 28 -3.60 -1.23 -4.00
C ALA A 28 -3.42 -1.74 -2.57
N LEU A 29 -4.38 -1.48 -1.68
CA LEU A 29 -4.36 -2.00 -0.30
C LEU A 29 -4.61 -3.51 -0.25
N GLY A 30 -5.45 -4.02 -1.13
CA GLY A 30 -5.66 -5.45 -1.32
C GLY A 30 -4.36 -6.18 -1.67
N TRP A 31 -3.59 -5.61 -2.60
CA TRP A 31 -2.28 -6.10 -3.04
C TRP A 31 -1.22 -5.93 -1.96
N MET A 32 -1.11 -4.76 -1.34
CA MET A 32 -0.21 -4.49 -0.23
C MET A 32 -0.41 -5.51 0.90
N GLY A 33 -1.66 -5.75 1.30
CA GLY A 33 -1.97 -6.72 2.34
C GLY A 33 -1.72 -8.19 1.92
N ALA A 34 -1.89 -8.53 0.64
CA ALA A 34 -1.55 -9.85 0.13
C ALA A 34 -0.03 -10.10 0.18
N GLY A 35 0.77 -9.14 -0.28
CA GLY A 35 2.23 -9.23 -0.23
C GLY A 35 2.77 -9.23 1.20
N ALA A 36 2.19 -8.45 2.12
CA ALA A 36 2.56 -8.49 3.54
C ALA A 36 2.28 -9.87 4.16
N GLY A 37 1.15 -10.50 3.82
CA GLY A 37 0.83 -11.85 4.25
C GLY A 37 1.80 -12.89 3.70
N PHE A 38 2.13 -12.79 2.41
CA PHE A 38 3.13 -13.67 1.78
C PHE A 38 4.52 -13.51 2.41
N LEU A 39 4.93 -12.26 2.64
CA LEU A 39 6.20 -11.95 3.31
C LEU A 39 6.22 -12.55 4.72
N GLY A 40 5.14 -12.40 5.48
CA GLY A 40 4.96 -13.01 6.80
C GLY A 40 5.10 -14.55 6.79
N ILE A 41 4.60 -15.24 5.76
CA ILE A 41 4.77 -16.69 5.61
C ILE A 41 6.24 -17.06 5.39
N ILE A 42 6.99 -16.28 4.62
CA ILE A 42 8.41 -16.53 4.38
C ILE A 42 9.24 -16.20 5.62
N THR A 43 8.94 -15.09 6.29
CA THR A 43 9.69 -14.60 7.45
C THR A 43 9.30 -15.26 8.76
N GLN A 44 8.28 -16.14 8.77
CA GLN A 44 7.71 -16.66 10.02
C GLN A 44 8.70 -17.41 10.92
N ARG A 45 9.76 -17.98 10.33
CA ARG A 45 10.83 -18.73 11.00
C ARG A 45 12.01 -17.86 11.42
N MET A 46 12.03 -16.58 11.02
CA MET A 46 13.07 -15.64 11.37
C MET A 46 12.85 -15.06 12.77
N ASP A 47 13.86 -14.36 13.29
CA ASP A 47 13.69 -13.57 14.52
C ASP A 47 12.60 -12.51 14.35
N LYS A 48 11.78 -12.32 15.39
CA LYS A 48 10.62 -11.42 15.37
C LYS A 48 11.00 -9.97 15.04
N ARG A 49 12.20 -9.53 15.45
CA ARG A 49 12.69 -8.17 15.15
C ARG A 49 13.08 -8.03 13.68
N VAL A 50 13.72 -9.05 13.12
CA VAL A 50 14.10 -9.08 11.70
C VAL A 50 12.86 -9.06 10.82
N GLU A 51 11.86 -9.87 11.16
CA GLU A 51 10.56 -9.87 10.48
C GLU A 51 9.89 -8.50 10.51
N VAL A 52 9.88 -7.81 11.65
CA VAL A 52 9.31 -6.46 11.76
C VAL A 52 10.08 -5.43 10.95
N ILE A 53 11.42 -5.52 10.89
CA ILE A 53 12.23 -4.64 10.03
C ILE A 53 11.90 -4.86 8.56
N ILE A 54 11.76 -6.12 8.14
CA ILE A 54 11.37 -6.48 6.77
C ILE A 54 9.98 -5.93 6.45
N LEU A 55 9.01 -6.09 7.35
CA LEU A 55 7.66 -5.55 7.19
C LEU A 55 7.63 -4.02 7.18
N ALA A 56 8.48 -3.37 7.98
CA ALA A 56 8.62 -1.91 7.98
C ALA A 56 9.20 -1.41 6.65
N GLY A 57 10.24 -2.07 6.13
CA GLY A 57 10.79 -1.78 4.80
C GLY A 57 9.78 -2.01 3.68
N TYR A 58 9.01 -3.10 3.77
CA TYR A 58 7.91 -3.37 2.84
C TYR A 58 6.84 -2.27 2.88
N GLY A 59 6.40 -1.86 4.07
CA GLY A 59 5.44 -0.78 4.26
C GLY A 59 5.95 0.57 3.76
N TRP A 60 7.24 0.85 3.95
CA TRP A 60 7.91 2.04 3.44
C TRP A 60 7.88 2.09 1.90
N ILE A 61 8.28 1.00 1.23
CA ILE A 61 8.22 0.89 -0.24
C ILE A 61 6.77 1.08 -0.73
N TRP A 62 5.81 0.45 -0.05
CA TRP A 62 4.40 0.57 -0.42
C TRP A 62 3.83 1.98 -0.23
N GLY A 63 4.38 2.80 0.66
CA GLY A 63 3.99 4.21 0.77
C GLY A 63 4.21 4.96 -0.53
N PHE A 64 5.37 4.77 -1.17
CA PHE A 64 5.66 5.37 -2.49
C PHE A 64 4.83 4.75 -3.60
N LEU A 65 4.72 3.41 -3.64
CA LEU A 65 3.95 2.73 -4.68
C LEU A 65 2.48 3.12 -4.64
N TYR A 66 1.90 3.22 -3.45
CA TYR A 66 0.51 3.63 -3.27
C TYR A 66 0.29 5.05 -3.77
N GLY A 67 1.14 6.00 -3.36
CA GLY A 67 1.05 7.38 -3.80
C GLY A 67 1.30 7.54 -5.30
N ALA A 68 2.24 6.80 -5.87
CA ALA A 68 2.47 6.77 -7.32
C ALA A 68 1.24 6.25 -8.07
N ILE A 69 0.69 5.09 -7.69
CA ILE A 69 -0.50 4.51 -8.34
C ILE A 69 -1.68 5.47 -8.30
N LEU A 70 -1.93 6.11 -7.15
CA LEU A 70 -3.01 7.09 -7.05
C LEU A 70 -2.74 8.35 -7.88
N ASN A 71 -1.51 8.85 -7.89
CA ASN A 71 -1.15 10.00 -8.71
C ASN A 71 -1.24 9.69 -10.21
N LEU A 72 -0.99 8.45 -10.62
CA LEU A 72 -1.15 8.04 -12.02
C LEU A 72 -2.61 8.15 -12.48
N TRP A 73 -3.57 7.90 -11.58
CA TRP A 73 -4.98 8.13 -11.85
C TRP A 73 -5.31 9.62 -11.98
N PHE A 74 -4.77 10.48 -11.10
CA PHE A 74 -5.07 11.91 -11.09
C PHE A 74 -4.35 12.72 -12.18
N TRP A 75 -3.13 12.34 -12.54
CA TRP A 75 -2.25 13.08 -13.45
C TRP A 75 -2.87 13.42 -14.82
N PRO A 76 -3.61 12.52 -15.49
CA PRO A 76 -4.29 12.84 -16.76
C PRO A 76 -5.40 13.89 -16.64
N PHE A 77 -5.93 14.11 -15.44
CA PHE A 77 -7.00 15.07 -15.17
C PHE A 77 -6.47 16.44 -14.68
N ALA A 78 -5.20 16.52 -14.26
CA ALA A 78 -4.49 17.76 -13.98
C ALA A 78 -4.10 18.45 -15.30
N ARG A 79 -5.10 18.93 -16.05
CA ARG A 79 -4.91 19.64 -17.32
C ARG A 79 -4.60 21.11 -17.08
N ASP A 80 -3.34 21.40 -16.76
CA ASP A 80 -2.86 22.78 -16.59
C ASP A 80 -2.29 23.37 -17.89
N GLY A 81 -2.27 22.58 -18.99
CA GLY A 81 -1.72 22.99 -20.30
C GLY A 81 -0.20 23.24 -20.31
N GLY A 82 0.50 22.92 -19.22
CA GLY A 82 1.95 23.08 -19.09
C GLY A 82 2.76 21.85 -19.53
N ALA A 83 4.08 21.98 -19.55
CA ALA A 83 5.05 20.97 -20.00
C ALA A 83 5.00 19.61 -19.23
N LEU A 84 4.31 19.57 -18.09
CA LEU A 84 4.12 18.38 -17.25
C LEU A 84 2.78 17.66 -17.52
N SER A 85 1.93 18.25 -18.35
CA SER A 85 0.61 17.71 -18.67
C SER A 85 0.69 16.58 -19.69
N TRP A 86 -0.28 15.66 -19.60
CA TRP A 86 -0.42 14.57 -20.55
C TRP A 86 -0.98 15.09 -21.88
N GLU A 87 -0.30 14.76 -22.98
CA GLU A 87 -0.70 15.12 -24.34
C GLU A 87 -0.95 13.86 -25.18
N PRO A 88 -2.01 13.84 -26.03
CA PRO A 88 -2.22 12.75 -26.98
C PRO A 88 -1.07 12.69 -27.99
N GLY A 89 -0.48 11.50 -28.19
CA GLY A 89 0.60 11.28 -29.16
C GLY A 89 2.03 11.25 -28.60
N LEU A 90 2.20 11.37 -27.28
CA LEU A 90 3.51 11.21 -26.64
C LEU A 90 4.04 9.78 -26.77
N SER A 91 5.36 9.65 -26.93
CA SER A 91 6.01 8.35 -26.83
C SER A 91 5.94 7.81 -25.39
N PHE A 92 6.11 6.50 -25.23
CA PHE A 92 6.09 5.86 -23.90
C PHE A 92 7.14 6.47 -22.95
N VAL A 93 8.35 6.72 -23.45
CA VAL A 93 9.46 7.29 -22.66
C VAL A 93 9.15 8.73 -22.23
N GLU A 94 8.62 9.54 -23.14
CA GLU A 94 8.24 10.93 -22.87
C GLU A 94 7.14 11.02 -21.79
N THR A 95 6.15 10.12 -21.89
CA THR A 95 5.07 9.99 -20.90
C THR A 95 5.61 9.65 -19.51
N LEU A 96 6.54 8.70 -19.43
CA LEU A 96 7.14 8.29 -18.17
C LEU A 96 7.98 9.39 -17.54
N HIS A 97 8.74 10.14 -18.34
CA HIS A 97 9.57 11.25 -17.86
C HIS A 97 8.73 12.40 -17.30
N ARG A 98 7.66 12.81 -18.02
CA ARG A 98 6.73 13.86 -17.54
C ARG A 98 6.02 13.45 -16.26
N TYR A 99 5.55 12.20 -16.18
CA TYR A 99 4.92 11.67 -14.97
C TYR A 99 5.89 11.62 -13.78
N TRP A 100 7.13 11.15 -14.00
CA TRP A 100 8.14 11.11 -12.94
C TRP A 100 8.48 12.51 -12.40
N ALA A 101 8.66 13.49 -13.29
CA ALA A 101 8.89 14.87 -12.90
C ALA A 101 7.72 15.46 -12.09
N PHE A 102 6.48 15.17 -12.50
CA PHE A 102 5.28 15.53 -11.76
C PHE A 102 5.25 14.90 -10.36
N TYR A 103 5.50 13.58 -10.28
CA TYR A 103 5.48 12.84 -9.01
C TYR A 103 6.54 13.37 -8.03
N VAL A 104 7.77 13.58 -8.50
CA VAL A 104 8.87 14.12 -7.70
C VAL A 104 8.57 15.54 -7.22
N GLY A 105 8.04 16.39 -8.10
CA GLY A 105 7.77 17.80 -7.79
C GLY A 105 6.61 18.03 -6.85
N THR A 106 5.62 17.13 -6.81
CA THR A 106 4.36 17.37 -6.09
C THR A 106 4.13 16.44 -4.91
N SER A 107 4.50 15.17 -5.04
CA SER A 107 3.97 14.10 -4.20
C SER A 107 5.04 13.33 -3.44
N LEU A 108 6.27 13.26 -3.96
CA LEU A 108 7.35 12.47 -3.36
C LEU A 108 7.64 12.85 -1.90
N ALA A 109 7.69 14.15 -1.58
CA ALA A 109 7.98 14.59 -0.22
C ALA A 109 6.85 14.20 0.76
N TRP A 110 5.61 14.28 0.31
CA TRP A 110 4.44 13.91 1.10
C TRP A 110 4.38 12.40 1.32
N ASP A 111 4.55 11.63 0.25
CA ASP A 111 4.59 10.17 0.30
C ASP A 111 5.76 9.67 1.16
N ALA A 112 6.92 10.33 1.09
CA ALA A 112 8.08 10.00 1.92
C ALA A 112 7.80 10.22 3.41
N ALA A 113 7.13 11.31 3.78
CA ALA A 113 6.75 11.58 5.16
C ALA A 113 5.76 10.52 5.67
N GLY A 114 4.74 10.19 4.88
CA GLY A 114 3.77 9.14 5.21
C GLY A 114 4.41 7.75 5.29
N ALA A 115 5.27 7.39 4.34
CA ALA A 115 6.01 6.14 4.32
C ALA A 115 6.92 5.99 5.54
N LEU A 116 7.62 7.06 5.92
CA LEU A 116 8.47 7.08 7.11
C LEU A 116 7.65 6.92 8.39
N ALA A 117 6.55 7.67 8.53
CA ALA A 117 5.66 7.55 9.68
C ALA A 117 5.10 6.13 9.82
N ASN A 118 4.63 5.53 8.72
CA ASN A 118 4.14 4.15 8.70
C ASN A 118 5.22 3.15 9.10
N ALA A 119 6.44 3.29 8.55
CA ALA A 119 7.56 2.42 8.90
C ALA A 119 7.89 2.51 10.39
N LEU A 120 7.93 3.72 10.96
CA LEU A 120 8.17 3.93 12.39
C LEU A 120 7.08 3.29 13.25
N ILE A 121 5.81 3.45 12.89
CA ILE A 121 4.69 2.79 13.58
C ILE A 121 4.89 1.26 13.55
N ILE A 122 5.17 0.69 12.38
CA ILE A 122 5.43 -0.76 12.24
C ILE A 122 6.59 -1.20 13.13
N LEU A 123 7.69 -0.44 13.19
CA LEU A 123 8.82 -0.77 14.06
C LEU A 123 8.46 -0.75 15.55
N VAL A 124 7.62 0.21 15.98
CA VAL A 124 7.22 0.38 17.38
C VAL A 124 6.24 -0.71 17.83
N ILE A 125 5.17 -0.96 17.05
CA ILE A 125 4.08 -1.84 17.49
C ILE A 125 4.10 -3.23 16.82
N GLY A 126 4.91 -3.42 15.77
CA GLY A 126 4.86 -4.61 14.91
C GLY A 126 5.06 -5.92 15.65
N VAL A 127 5.99 -5.97 16.61
CA VAL A 127 6.24 -7.19 17.39
C VAL A 127 5.00 -7.58 18.22
N ALA A 128 4.38 -6.61 18.91
CA ALA A 128 3.21 -6.85 19.75
C ALA A 128 1.98 -7.27 18.91
N VAL A 129 1.78 -6.60 17.77
CA VAL A 129 0.69 -6.92 16.83
C VAL A 129 0.89 -8.32 16.25
N MET A 130 2.08 -8.66 15.74
CA MET A 130 2.37 -9.97 15.15
C MET A 130 2.19 -11.11 16.15
N GLN A 131 2.62 -10.93 17.40
CA GLN A 131 2.40 -11.93 18.45
C GLN A 131 0.91 -12.17 18.72
N THR A 132 0.13 -11.09 18.74
CA THR A 132 -1.32 -11.16 18.94
C THR A 132 -1.99 -11.88 17.76
N LEU A 133 -1.67 -11.49 16.53
CA LEU A 133 -2.23 -12.09 15.32
C LEU A 133 -1.92 -13.59 15.23
N ARG A 134 -0.68 -14.01 15.50
CA ARG A 134 -0.29 -15.43 15.48
C ARG A 134 -1.02 -16.26 16.54
N ARG A 135 -1.25 -15.68 17.73
CA ARG A 135 -2.01 -16.34 18.80
C ARG A 135 -3.45 -16.66 18.37
N PHE A 136 -4.09 -15.78 17.61
CA PHE A 136 -5.45 -16.00 17.10
C PHE A 136 -5.47 -16.86 15.84
N ALA A 137 -4.46 -16.76 14.97
CA ALA A 137 -4.36 -17.57 13.76
C ALA A 137 -4.33 -19.08 14.07
N HIS A 138 -3.62 -19.49 15.12
CA HIS A 138 -3.58 -20.89 15.55
C HIS A 138 -4.95 -21.45 16.00
N ARG A 139 -5.93 -20.60 16.32
CA ARG A 139 -7.30 -21.02 16.69
C ARG A 139 -8.21 -21.24 15.49
N LEU A 140 -7.76 -20.85 14.29
CA LEU A 140 -8.48 -21.01 13.03
C LEU A 140 -7.97 -22.21 12.23
N GLU A 141 -6.95 -22.93 12.71
CA GLU A 141 -6.55 -24.19 12.11
C GLU A 141 -7.70 -25.20 12.31
N PRO A 142 -8.31 -25.69 11.22
CA PRO A 142 -9.37 -26.68 11.34
C PRO A 142 -8.75 -27.91 12.00
N VAL A 143 -9.31 -28.31 13.14
CA VAL A 143 -8.98 -29.60 13.75
C VAL A 143 -9.48 -30.66 12.77
N VAL A 144 -8.60 -31.10 11.86
CA VAL A 144 -8.88 -32.24 11.00
C VAL A 144 -8.81 -33.47 11.90
N VAL A 145 -9.90 -33.73 12.61
CA VAL A 145 -10.11 -35.02 13.27
C VAL A 145 -10.39 -36.02 12.14
N LEU A 146 -9.34 -36.67 11.66
CA LEU A 146 -9.50 -37.90 10.89
C LEU A 146 -9.88 -38.99 11.90
N GLN A 147 -11.17 -39.32 11.96
CA GLN A 147 -11.65 -40.60 12.51
C GLN A 147 -11.84 -41.58 11.35
#